data_AF-A0A9Q2KYA4-F1
#
_entry.id   AF-A0A9Q2KYA4-F1
#
_cell.length_a   1.000
_cell.length_b   1.000
_cell.length_c   1.000
_cell.angle_alpha   90.00
_cell.angle_beta   90.00
_cell.angle_gamma   90.00
#
_symmetry.space_group_name_H-M   'P 1'
#
loop_
_entity.id
_entity.type
_entity.pdbx_description
1 polymer ?
#
loop_
_entity_poly.entity_id
_entity_poly.type
_entity_poly.pdbx_seq_one_letter_code
_entity_poly.pdbx_strand_id
1 'polypeptide(L)'
;MSNFHKIILLYVISCFTFISLAQAANPTIYSWRSENGNVVFSEEKPSDDTDYKIIEVGQPTVVDTKASQDMISNQPVKIKQSDISKLNNSSLAEKNKEVLDENQGTTEDLSVQITSPANDANIFTKEDKLAISTNPAISADDRLTFIVNGTVMPATFEDDQWKIARPTPGENKLTIAGQTAAGNQIKSTNEVTFDIKNGWLQQAKNTGNYAGK
;
A
#
# COMPACT_ATOMS: atom_id res chain seq x y z
N MET A 1 70.98 0.79 29.82
CA MET A 1 70.45 0.65 28.43
C MET A 1 70.62 1.96 27.71
N SER A 2 71.26 1.93 26.53
CA SER A 2 71.62 3.12 25.73
C SER A 2 70.37 3.94 25.36
N ASN A 3 70.49 5.27 25.40
CA ASN A 3 69.41 6.22 25.03
C ASN A 3 68.86 5.98 23.62
N PHE A 4 69.60 5.28 22.76
CA PHE A 4 69.16 4.83 21.45
C PHE A 4 67.98 3.84 21.50
N HIS A 5 67.94 2.95 22.50
CA HIS A 5 66.90 1.93 22.60
C HIS A 5 65.57 2.53 23.07
N LYS A 6 65.62 3.63 23.84
CA LYS A 6 64.43 4.35 24.32
C LYS A 6 63.75 5.14 23.19
N ILE A 7 64.52 5.69 22.25
CA ILE A 7 64.00 6.47 21.11
C ILE A 7 63.33 5.53 20.08
N ILE A 8 63.91 4.36 19.83
CA ILE A 8 63.33 3.37 18.91
C ILE A 8 62.01 2.81 19.47
N LEU A 9 61.95 2.52 20.79
CA LEU A 9 60.73 2.06 21.43
C LEU A 9 59.61 3.13 21.38
N LEU A 10 59.96 4.41 21.49
CA LEU A 10 59.00 5.52 21.43
C LEU A 10 58.40 5.70 20.02
N TYR A 11 59.21 5.47 18.96
CA TYR A 11 58.75 5.53 17.57
C TYR A 11 57.84 4.34 17.20
N VAL A 12 58.10 3.15 17.72
CA VAL A 12 57.26 1.97 17.45
C VAL A 12 55.90 2.09 18.12
N ILE A 13 55.80 2.74 19.29
CA ILE A 13 54.53 2.95 19.99
C ILE A 13 53.71 4.10 19.36
N SER A 14 54.37 5.13 18.79
CA SER A 14 53.69 6.25 18.13
C SER A 14 53.10 5.93 16.75
N CYS A 15 53.55 4.86 16.08
CA CYS A 15 53.00 4.43 14.79
C CYS A 15 51.70 3.61 14.90
N PHE A 16 51.28 3.21 16.10
CA PHE A 16 50.12 2.33 16.29
C PHE A 16 48.81 3.05 16.63
N THR A 17 48.77 4.39 16.74
CA THR A 17 47.58 5.11 17.23
C THR A 17 46.75 5.85 16.19
N PHE A 18 46.93 5.61 14.87
CA PHE A 18 46.23 6.41 13.84
C PHE A 18 45.44 5.63 12.79
N ILE A 19 44.98 4.41 13.07
CA ILE A 19 44.05 3.72 12.16
C ILE A 19 42.86 3.17 12.94
N SER A 20 42.08 4.09 13.49
CA SER A 20 40.66 3.86 13.72
C SER A 20 39.90 4.73 12.72
N LEU A 21 40.03 4.42 11.43
CA LEU A 21 38.98 4.85 10.49
C LEU A 21 37.72 4.17 11.00
N ALA A 22 36.80 4.97 11.56
CA ALA A 22 35.43 4.54 11.75
C ALA A 22 34.91 4.17 10.36
N GLN A 23 34.96 2.87 10.03
CA GLN A 23 34.16 2.35 8.94
C GLN A 23 32.73 2.56 9.41
N ALA A 24 32.09 3.62 8.90
CA ALA A 24 30.65 3.71 8.94
C ALA A 24 30.13 2.44 8.29
N ALA A 25 29.67 1.50 9.10
CA ALA A 25 28.95 0.34 8.60
C ALA A 25 27.86 0.90 7.70
N ASN A 26 27.79 0.43 6.45
CA ASN A 26 26.74 0.82 5.53
C ASN A 26 25.41 0.58 6.27
N PRO A 27 24.66 1.63 6.66
CA PRO A 27 23.48 1.42 7.48
C PRO A 27 22.52 0.54 6.67
N THR A 28 22.05 -0.54 7.27
CA THR A 28 21.03 -1.37 6.64
C THR A 28 19.70 -0.84 7.15
N ILE A 29 18.88 -0.28 6.26
CA ILE A 29 17.52 0.12 6.63
C ILE A 29 16.58 -1.00 6.22
N TYR A 30 15.83 -1.54 7.16
CA TYR A 30 14.74 -2.47 6.91
C TYR A 30 13.47 -1.69 6.61
N SER A 31 12.70 -2.17 5.65
CA SER A 31 11.40 -1.64 5.28
C SER A 31 10.37 -2.75 5.30
N TRP A 32 9.23 -2.53 5.93
CA TRP A 32 8.11 -3.47 5.93
C TRP A 32 6.78 -2.75 6.06
N ARG A 33 5.70 -3.50 5.87
CA ARG A 33 4.34 -3.02 6.07
C ARG A 33 3.86 -3.38 7.47
N SER A 34 3.53 -2.36 8.26
CA SER A 34 2.92 -2.53 9.58
C SER A 34 1.49 -3.07 9.50
N GLU A 35 0.96 -3.59 10.61
CA GLU A 35 -0.42 -4.08 10.74
C GLU A 35 -1.48 -3.04 10.32
N ASN A 36 -1.16 -1.75 10.46
CA ASN A 36 -2.02 -0.64 10.08
C ASN A 36 -1.90 -0.25 8.59
N GLY A 37 -1.17 -1.02 7.80
CA GLY A 37 -0.97 -0.80 6.37
C GLY A 37 0.07 0.26 6.00
N ASN A 38 0.70 0.93 6.98
CA ASN A 38 1.75 1.92 6.77
C ASN A 38 3.10 1.26 6.51
N VAL A 39 3.91 1.86 5.62
CA VAL A 39 5.30 1.48 5.41
C VAL A 39 6.17 2.05 6.53
N VAL A 40 6.94 1.19 7.19
CA VAL A 40 7.84 1.53 8.30
C VAL A 40 9.29 1.31 7.86
N PHE A 41 10.16 2.26 8.19
CA PHE A 41 11.61 2.15 8.00
C PHE A 41 12.30 2.08 9.35
N SER A 42 13.20 1.12 9.54
CA SER A 42 13.97 0.96 10.78
C SER A 42 15.39 0.48 10.50
N GLU A 43 16.33 0.90 11.34
CA GLU A 43 17.69 0.32 11.38
C GLU A 43 17.70 -1.03 12.12
N GLU A 44 16.64 -1.32 12.89
CA GLU A 44 16.47 -2.57 13.61
C GLU A 44 15.64 -3.55 12.80
N LYS A 45 16.13 -4.79 12.69
CA LYS A 45 15.45 -5.88 11.98
C LYS A 45 14.09 -6.14 12.64
N PRO A 46 12.97 -6.18 11.88
CA PRO A 46 11.67 -6.54 12.44
C PRO A 46 11.65 -8.02 12.87
N SER A 47 10.58 -8.42 13.57
CA SER A 47 10.40 -9.79 14.05
C SER A 47 10.43 -10.80 12.90
N ASP A 48 10.86 -12.03 13.18
CA ASP A 48 11.09 -13.07 12.16
C ASP A 48 9.82 -13.51 11.41
N ASP A 49 8.64 -13.14 11.91
CA ASP A 49 7.33 -13.36 11.29
C ASP A 49 6.90 -12.22 10.34
N THR A 50 7.66 -11.13 10.28
CA THR A 50 7.40 -9.98 9.41
C THR A 50 8.19 -10.12 8.13
N ASP A 51 7.52 -10.15 6.97
CA ASP A 51 8.21 -10.04 5.68
C ASP A 51 8.76 -8.62 5.51
N TYR A 52 10.05 -8.52 5.26
CA TYR A 52 10.77 -7.25 5.22
C TYR A 52 11.73 -7.21 4.03
N LYS A 53 12.02 -5.99 3.56
CA LYS A 53 13.04 -5.74 2.55
C LYS A 53 14.15 -4.89 3.12
N ILE A 54 15.32 -5.02 2.50
CA ILE A 54 16.50 -4.23 2.85
C ILE A 54 16.62 -3.09 1.84
N ILE A 55 16.76 -1.88 2.36
CA ILE A 55 17.09 -0.67 1.63
C ILE A 55 18.55 -0.35 1.88
N GLU A 56 19.33 -0.33 0.81
CA GLU A 56 20.72 0.09 0.85
C GLU A 56 20.77 1.62 0.90
N VAL A 57 21.22 2.17 2.03
CA VAL A 57 21.65 3.57 2.04
C VAL A 57 23.08 3.65 1.54
N GLY A 58 23.23 4.29 0.39
CA GLY A 58 24.54 4.46 -0.25
C GLY A 58 25.45 5.34 0.59
N GLN A 59 26.73 5.31 0.25
CA GLN A 59 27.68 6.23 0.85
C GLN A 59 27.32 7.68 0.45
N PRO A 60 27.52 8.66 1.36
CA PRO A 60 27.31 10.06 1.04
C PRO A 60 28.05 10.43 -0.24
N THR A 61 27.34 11.03 -1.20
CA THR A 61 27.99 11.54 -2.41
C THR A 61 28.89 12.71 -2.03
N VAL A 62 30.20 12.48 -1.99
CA VAL A 62 31.17 13.54 -1.76
C VAL A 62 31.23 14.38 -3.04
N VAL A 63 30.59 15.55 -3.01
CA VAL A 63 30.77 16.55 -4.05
C VAL A 63 32.16 17.14 -3.83
N ASP A 64 33.12 16.72 -4.65
CA ASP A 64 34.46 17.29 -4.66
C ASP A 64 34.39 18.71 -5.25
N THR A 65 33.93 19.66 -4.43
CA THR A 65 34.16 21.07 -4.71
C THR A 65 35.65 21.25 -4.55
N LYS A 66 36.40 21.26 -5.66
CA LYS A 66 37.83 21.59 -5.66
C LYS A 66 38.03 22.69 -4.64
N ALA A 67 38.64 22.36 -3.50
CA ALA A 67 38.92 23.32 -2.47
C ALA A 67 39.86 24.34 -3.12
N SER A 68 39.30 25.47 -3.55
CA SER A 68 40.15 26.63 -3.75
C SER A 68 40.79 26.87 -2.40
N GLN A 69 42.10 27.05 -2.41
CA GLN A 69 43.01 26.94 -1.29
C GLN A 69 42.89 28.10 -0.28
N ASP A 70 41.67 28.62 -0.10
CA ASP A 70 41.29 29.69 0.80
C ASP A 70 40.25 29.17 1.81
N MET A 71 40.72 28.44 2.81
CA MET A 71 39.92 27.97 3.96
C MET A 71 39.45 29.10 4.91
N ILE A 72 39.38 30.35 4.45
CA ILE A 72 39.02 31.53 5.29
C ILE A 72 37.72 32.21 4.81
N SER A 73 37.08 31.71 3.74
CA SER A 73 35.85 32.31 3.25
C SER A 73 34.63 31.75 3.96
N ASN A 74 34.00 32.57 4.81
CA ASN A 74 32.71 32.30 5.47
C ASN A 74 31.51 32.36 4.48
N GLN A 75 31.77 32.15 3.18
CA GLN A 75 30.77 32.23 2.13
C GLN A 75 30.14 30.85 1.90
N PRO A 76 28.80 30.76 1.80
CA PRO A 76 28.13 29.50 1.53
C PRO A 76 28.64 28.86 0.24
N VAL A 77 29.03 27.58 0.32
CA VAL A 77 29.42 26.79 -0.86
C VAL A 77 28.22 26.70 -1.81
N LYS A 78 28.38 27.19 -3.04
CA LYS A 78 27.31 27.16 -4.05
C LYS A 78 27.26 25.79 -4.73
N ILE A 79 26.33 24.95 -4.30
CA ILE A 79 25.98 23.68 -4.95
C ILE A 79 25.10 23.98 -6.17
N LYS A 80 25.45 23.49 -7.36
CA LYS A 80 24.61 23.68 -8.56
C LYS A 80 23.51 22.61 -8.59
N GLN A 81 22.33 22.97 -9.11
CA GLN A 81 21.21 22.04 -9.28
C GLN A 81 21.60 20.80 -10.10
N SER A 82 22.48 20.94 -11.08
CA SER A 82 23.01 19.84 -11.89
C SER A 82 23.81 18.81 -11.09
N ASP A 83 24.40 19.21 -9.97
CA ASP A 83 25.15 18.31 -9.08
C ASP A 83 24.16 17.46 -8.27
N ILE A 84 22.98 18.00 -7.95
CA ILE A 84 21.87 17.33 -7.26
C ILE A 84 21.12 16.39 -8.23
N SER A 85 20.96 16.77 -9.50
CA SER A 85 20.31 15.94 -10.54
C SER A 85 20.97 14.58 -10.74
N LYS A 86 22.27 14.44 -10.45
CA LYS A 86 23.00 13.16 -10.54
C LYS A 86 22.62 12.18 -9.44
N LEU A 87 22.15 12.65 -8.28
CA LEU A 87 21.71 11.79 -7.18
C LEU A 87 20.35 11.13 -7.49
N ASN A 88 19.41 11.91 -8.03
CA ASN A 88 18.05 11.43 -8.34
C ASN A 88 18.01 10.36 -9.45
N ASN A 89 18.99 10.35 -10.36
CA ASN A 89 19.09 9.37 -11.45
C ASN A 89 20.22 8.33 -11.21
N SER A 90 20.69 8.19 -9.98
CA SER A 90 21.71 7.20 -9.67
C SER A 90 21.15 5.78 -9.68
N SER A 91 21.98 4.78 -10.00
CA SER A 91 21.57 3.36 -9.97
C SER A 91 21.04 2.93 -8.60
N LEU A 92 21.49 3.58 -7.53
CA LEU A 92 21.01 3.32 -6.17
C LEU A 92 19.64 3.94 -5.93
N ALA A 93 19.39 5.16 -6.42
CA ALA A 93 18.07 5.78 -6.34
C ALA A 93 17.02 4.94 -7.09
N GLU A 94 17.37 4.37 -8.25
CA GLU A 94 16.49 3.48 -9.00
C GLU A 94 16.19 2.18 -8.23
N LYS A 95 17.21 1.51 -7.67
CA LYS A 95 17.01 0.32 -6.82
C LYS A 95 16.17 0.60 -5.58
N ASN A 96 16.42 1.74 -4.92
CA ASN A 96 15.65 2.11 -3.74
C ASN A 96 14.21 2.46 -4.11
N LYS A 97 13.99 3.07 -5.28
CA LYS A 97 12.64 3.31 -5.81
C LYS A 97 11.91 2.00 -6.11
N GLU A 98 12.56 1.03 -6.74
CA GLU A 98 12.00 -0.31 -6.99
C GLU A 98 11.59 -1.00 -5.68
N VAL A 99 12.47 -1.01 -4.66
CA VAL A 99 12.17 -1.59 -3.34
C VAL A 99 11.04 -0.84 -2.62
N LEU A 100 10.93 0.48 -2.81
CA LEU A 100 9.84 1.28 -2.27
C LEU A 100 8.53 1.02 -3.00
N ASP A 101 8.53 0.94 -4.33
CA ASP A 101 7.36 0.62 -5.15
C ASP A 101 6.87 -0.80 -4.83
N GLU A 102 7.78 -1.75 -4.60
CA GLU A 102 7.42 -3.11 -4.16
C GLU A 102 6.89 -3.16 -2.70
N ASN A 103 7.43 -2.37 -1.78
CA ASN A 103 6.93 -2.28 -0.39
C ASN A 103 5.61 -1.51 -0.27
N GLN A 104 5.42 -0.52 -1.13
CA GLN A 104 4.13 0.15 -1.32
C GLN A 104 3.13 -0.77 -2.02
N GLY A 105 3.61 -1.93 -2.49
CA GLY A 105 2.92 -2.74 -3.47
C GLY A 105 2.89 -1.98 -4.78
N THR A 106 3.27 -2.64 -5.86
CA THR A 106 2.36 -2.59 -6.99
C THR A 106 0.96 -2.75 -6.42
N THR A 107 0.15 -1.70 -6.55
CA THR A 107 -1.30 -1.68 -6.48
C THR A 107 -1.84 -2.95 -7.13
N GLU A 108 -1.91 -4.06 -6.39
CA GLU A 108 -2.64 -5.21 -6.86
C GLU A 108 -4.09 -4.81 -6.73
N ASP A 109 -4.68 -4.48 -7.88
CA ASP A 109 -6.10 -4.25 -8.01
C ASP A 109 -6.82 -5.41 -7.30
N LEU A 110 -7.55 -5.10 -6.23
CA LEU A 110 -8.29 -6.05 -5.44
C LEU A 110 -9.42 -6.60 -6.31
N SER A 111 -9.18 -7.79 -6.83
CA SER A 111 -10.15 -8.54 -7.62
C SER A 111 -11.11 -9.25 -6.67
N VAL A 112 -12.39 -8.88 -6.73
CA VAL A 112 -13.43 -9.42 -5.85
C VAL A 112 -14.43 -10.27 -6.63
N GLN A 113 -14.77 -11.44 -6.14
CA GLN A 113 -15.85 -12.25 -6.72
C GLN A 113 -17.13 -11.99 -5.94
N ILE A 114 -18.23 -11.65 -6.62
CA ILE A 114 -19.56 -11.55 -6.00
C ILE A 114 -20.06 -12.98 -5.75
N THR A 115 -20.35 -13.30 -4.50
CA THR A 115 -20.85 -14.62 -4.05
C THR A 115 -22.32 -14.58 -3.67
N SER A 116 -22.85 -13.41 -3.30
CA SER A 116 -24.28 -13.17 -3.09
C SER A 116 -24.69 -11.80 -3.63
N PRO A 117 -25.77 -11.68 -4.41
CA PRO A 117 -26.60 -12.77 -4.91
C PRO A 117 -25.81 -13.78 -5.76
N ALA A 118 -26.28 -15.03 -5.79
CA ALA A 118 -25.75 -16.02 -6.71
C ALA A 118 -26.17 -15.68 -8.16
N ASN A 119 -25.39 -16.13 -9.15
CA ASN A 119 -25.80 -15.99 -10.54
C ASN A 119 -27.10 -16.75 -10.79
N ASP A 120 -28.00 -16.15 -11.57
CA ASP A 120 -29.35 -16.61 -11.91
C ASP A 120 -30.27 -16.79 -10.68
N ALA A 121 -29.96 -16.16 -9.55
CA ALA A 121 -30.77 -16.24 -8.35
C ALA A 121 -32.14 -15.57 -8.53
N ASN A 122 -33.19 -16.24 -8.07
CA ASN A 122 -34.52 -15.64 -7.94
C ASN A 122 -34.71 -15.13 -6.51
N ILE A 123 -34.78 -13.82 -6.33
CA ILE A 123 -34.84 -13.16 -5.02
C ILE A 123 -36.27 -12.70 -4.74
N PHE A 124 -36.85 -13.20 -3.65
CA PHE A 124 -38.20 -12.86 -3.20
C PHE A 124 -38.13 -12.10 -1.88
N THR A 125 -37.78 -10.81 -1.94
CA THR A 125 -37.66 -9.96 -0.74
C THR A 125 -38.61 -8.77 -0.76
N LYS A 126 -39.13 -8.44 0.43
CA LYS A 126 -39.89 -7.20 0.73
C LYS A 126 -38.99 -6.09 1.26
N GLU A 127 -37.75 -6.43 1.65
CA GLU A 127 -36.82 -5.49 2.27
C GLU A 127 -36.40 -4.41 1.29
N ASP A 128 -36.19 -3.18 1.77
CA ASP A 128 -35.78 -2.05 0.94
C ASP A 128 -34.31 -2.12 0.52
N LYS A 129 -33.54 -3.04 1.12
CA LYS A 129 -32.12 -3.26 0.83
C LYS A 129 -31.83 -4.72 0.49
N LEU A 130 -30.83 -4.91 -0.35
CA LEU A 130 -30.31 -6.21 -0.75
C LEU A 130 -28.86 -6.35 -0.27
N ALA A 131 -28.60 -7.39 0.52
CA ALA A 131 -27.25 -7.70 0.99
C ALA A 131 -26.40 -8.30 -0.13
N ILE A 132 -25.16 -7.83 -0.22
CA ILE A 132 -24.15 -8.25 -1.18
C ILE A 132 -22.98 -8.85 -0.42
N SER A 133 -22.50 -10.00 -0.88
CA SER A 133 -21.32 -10.67 -0.31
C SER A 133 -20.30 -10.91 -1.40
N THR A 134 -19.02 -10.77 -1.05
CA THR A 134 -17.89 -10.94 -1.96
C THR A 134 -16.81 -11.84 -1.35
N ASN A 135 -15.96 -12.39 -2.20
CA ASN A 135 -14.72 -13.05 -1.82
C ASN A 135 -13.55 -12.47 -2.64
N PRO A 136 -12.53 -11.87 -2.00
CA PRO A 136 -12.45 -11.58 -0.57
C PRO A 136 -13.55 -10.61 -0.11
N ALA A 137 -13.84 -10.63 1.20
CA ALA A 137 -14.78 -9.68 1.80
C ALA A 137 -14.19 -8.27 1.72
N ILE A 138 -15.04 -7.28 1.40
CA ILE A 138 -14.63 -5.88 1.28
C ILE A 138 -14.89 -5.17 2.60
N SER A 139 -13.95 -4.34 3.04
CA SER A 139 -14.05 -3.60 4.30
C SER A 139 -15.11 -2.50 4.24
N ALA A 140 -15.58 -2.07 5.41
CA ALA A 140 -16.43 -0.88 5.56
C ALA A 140 -15.70 0.42 5.21
N ASP A 141 -14.38 0.46 5.36
CA ASP A 141 -13.54 1.63 5.10
C ASP A 141 -13.24 1.82 3.60
N ASP A 142 -13.54 0.81 2.78
CA ASP A 142 -13.33 0.85 1.34
C ASP A 142 -14.41 1.70 0.64
N ARG A 143 -14.02 2.35 -0.46
CA ARG A 143 -14.89 3.23 -1.24
C ARG A 143 -15.44 2.50 -2.44
N LEU A 144 -16.61 1.89 -2.26
CA LEU A 144 -17.28 1.08 -3.28
C LEU A 144 -18.30 1.84 -4.12
N THR A 145 -18.46 1.36 -5.34
CA THR A 145 -19.53 1.70 -6.27
C THR A 145 -20.18 0.40 -6.74
N PHE A 146 -21.43 0.19 -6.36
CA PHE A 146 -22.24 -0.91 -6.85
C PHE A 146 -22.99 -0.43 -8.09
N ILE A 147 -22.91 -1.20 -9.17
CA ILE A 147 -23.52 -0.84 -10.46
C ILE A 147 -24.54 -1.92 -10.80
N VAL A 148 -25.81 -1.55 -10.87
CA VAL A 148 -26.90 -2.44 -11.28
C VAL A 148 -27.49 -1.95 -12.60
N ASN A 149 -27.49 -2.80 -13.63
CA ASN A 149 -27.97 -2.46 -14.98
C ASN A 149 -27.32 -1.16 -15.54
N GLY A 150 -26.04 -0.94 -15.24
CA GLY A 150 -25.29 0.25 -15.64
C GLY A 150 -25.57 1.51 -14.80
N THR A 151 -26.44 1.44 -13.78
CA THR A 151 -26.75 2.56 -12.88
C THR A 151 -26.06 2.37 -11.53
N VAL A 152 -25.45 3.43 -11.01
CA VAL A 152 -24.84 3.41 -9.67
C VAL A 152 -25.94 3.33 -8.61
N MET A 153 -25.83 2.34 -7.73
CA MET A 153 -26.77 2.10 -6.64
C MET A 153 -26.19 2.63 -5.32
N PRO A 154 -27.00 3.34 -4.50
CA PRO A 154 -26.64 3.66 -3.14
C PRO A 154 -26.40 2.39 -2.33
N ALA A 155 -25.33 2.39 -1.54
CA ALA A 155 -24.95 1.27 -0.68
C ALA A 155 -24.58 1.74 0.73
N THR A 156 -24.85 0.90 1.72
CA THR A 156 -24.51 1.12 3.12
C THR A 156 -23.90 -0.15 3.70
N PHE A 157 -22.88 -0.03 4.54
CA PHE A 157 -22.33 -1.15 5.29
C PHE A 157 -23.09 -1.30 6.63
N GLU A 158 -23.81 -2.40 6.79
CA GLU A 158 -24.65 -2.70 7.97
C GLU A 158 -24.61 -4.21 8.24
N ASP A 159 -24.55 -4.61 9.51
CA ASP A 159 -24.49 -6.03 9.92
C ASP A 159 -23.33 -6.80 9.26
N ASP A 160 -22.14 -6.20 9.23
CA ASP A 160 -20.91 -6.74 8.61
C ASP A 160 -21.05 -7.09 7.12
N GLN A 161 -22.02 -6.47 6.42
CA GLN A 161 -22.26 -6.68 4.99
C GLN A 161 -22.59 -5.37 4.27
N TRP A 162 -22.16 -5.29 3.01
CA TRP A 162 -22.60 -4.23 2.11
C TRP A 162 -24.03 -4.50 1.67
N LYS A 163 -24.90 -3.50 1.79
CA LYS A 163 -26.29 -3.57 1.36
C LYS A 163 -26.58 -2.46 0.36
N ILE A 164 -27.10 -2.82 -0.81
CA ILE A 164 -27.55 -1.85 -1.83
C ILE A 164 -29.05 -1.60 -1.69
N ALA A 165 -29.54 -0.45 -2.15
CA ALA A 165 -30.98 -0.24 -2.32
C ALA A 165 -31.57 -1.34 -3.22
N ARG A 166 -32.78 -1.83 -2.89
CA ARG A 166 -33.43 -2.92 -3.62
C ARG A 166 -33.63 -2.53 -5.09
N PRO A 167 -33.07 -3.29 -6.05
CA PRO A 167 -33.30 -3.04 -7.47
C PRO A 167 -34.77 -3.21 -7.87
N THR A 168 -35.12 -2.65 -9.03
CA THR A 168 -36.47 -2.82 -9.60
C THR A 168 -36.76 -4.29 -9.91
N PRO A 169 -38.01 -4.74 -9.73
CA PRO A 169 -38.42 -6.10 -10.11
C PRO A 169 -38.09 -6.43 -11.57
N GLY A 170 -37.59 -7.64 -11.82
CA GLY A 170 -37.09 -8.11 -13.11
C GLY A 170 -35.64 -8.59 -13.04
N GLU A 171 -35.06 -8.84 -14.21
CA GLU A 171 -33.64 -9.20 -14.36
C GLU A 171 -32.75 -7.99 -14.05
N ASN A 172 -31.71 -8.23 -13.27
CA ASN A 172 -30.74 -7.23 -12.83
C ASN A 172 -29.33 -7.80 -12.97
N LYS A 173 -28.41 -6.97 -13.44
CA LYS A 173 -26.99 -7.29 -13.61
C LYS A 173 -26.14 -6.44 -12.69
N LEU A 174 -25.37 -7.07 -11.83
CA LEU A 174 -24.56 -6.41 -10.80
C LEU A 174 -23.06 -6.57 -11.08
N THR A 175 -22.37 -5.44 -10.96
CA THR A 175 -20.90 -5.37 -10.90
C THR A 175 -20.48 -4.46 -9.74
N ILE A 176 -19.24 -4.63 -9.28
CA ILE A 176 -18.64 -3.84 -8.21
C ILE A 176 -17.35 -3.21 -8.73
N ALA A 177 -17.17 -1.92 -8.45
CA ALA A 177 -15.93 -1.20 -8.67
C ALA A 177 -15.64 -0.32 -7.45
N GLY A 178 -14.42 0.20 -7.33
CA GLY A 178 -14.12 1.14 -6.25
C GLY A 178 -12.64 1.23 -5.95
N GLN A 179 -12.34 1.68 -4.73
CA GLN A 179 -10.98 1.72 -4.20
C GLN A 179 -10.94 1.22 -2.77
N THR A 180 -9.87 0.52 -2.39
CA THR A 180 -9.63 0.18 -0.98
C THR A 180 -9.30 1.45 -0.19
N ALA A 181 -9.36 1.38 1.14
CA ALA A 181 -8.89 2.44 2.02
C ALA A 181 -7.42 2.82 1.77
N ALA A 182 -6.61 1.87 1.30
CA ALA A 182 -5.21 2.07 0.92
C ALA A 182 -5.03 2.66 -0.49
N GLY A 183 -6.10 2.84 -1.27
CA GLY A 183 -6.06 3.44 -2.61
C GLY A 183 -5.93 2.45 -3.78
N ASN A 184 -5.94 1.13 -3.53
CA ASN A 184 -5.90 0.12 -4.59
C ASN A 184 -7.24 0.08 -5.32
N GLN A 185 -7.27 -0.18 -6.63
CA GLN A 185 -8.56 -0.34 -7.32
C GLN A 185 -9.25 -1.62 -6.85
N ILE A 186 -10.57 -1.59 -6.79
CA ILE A 186 -11.41 -2.76 -6.57
C ILE A 186 -12.18 -3.01 -7.85
N LYS A 187 -12.20 -4.25 -8.33
CA LYS A 187 -13.00 -4.64 -9.49
C LYS A 187 -13.60 -6.03 -9.31
N SER A 188 -14.87 -6.17 -9.66
CA SER A 188 -15.49 -7.49 -9.67
C SER A 188 -14.94 -8.36 -10.80
N THR A 189 -14.63 -9.62 -10.49
CA THR A 189 -14.17 -10.62 -11.47
C THR A 189 -15.32 -11.23 -12.26
N ASN A 190 -16.54 -11.09 -11.76
CA ASN A 190 -17.78 -11.52 -12.39
C ASN A 190 -18.82 -10.39 -12.46
N GLU A 191 -19.69 -10.49 -13.45
CA GLU A 191 -21.00 -9.84 -13.48
C GLU A 191 -22.02 -10.88 -13.01
N VAL A 192 -22.85 -10.54 -12.03
CA VAL A 192 -23.90 -11.42 -11.52
C VAL A 192 -25.23 -10.99 -12.08
N THR A 193 -25.91 -11.90 -12.78
CA THR A 193 -27.30 -11.70 -13.20
C THR A 193 -28.22 -12.32 -12.15
N PHE A 194 -29.27 -11.62 -11.71
CA PHE A 194 -30.26 -12.14 -10.78
C PHE A 194 -31.62 -11.49 -11.02
N ASP A 195 -32.68 -12.13 -10.53
CA ASP A 195 -34.06 -11.72 -10.72
C ASP A 195 -34.68 -11.24 -9.41
N ILE A 196 -35.13 -9.99 -9.35
CA ILE A 196 -35.98 -9.52 -8.25
C ILE A 196 -37.43 -9.85 -8.58
N LYS A 197 -38.05 -10.73 -7.81
CA LYS A 197 -39.46 -11.07 -7.95
C LYS A 197 -40.28 -10.38 -6.86
N ASN A 198 -41.48 -9.90 -7.22
CA ASN A 198 -42.47 -9.45 -6.26
C ASN A 198 -43.20 -10.63 -5.62
N GLY A 199 -42.44 -11.50 -4.95
CA GLY A 199 -42.97 -12.68 -4.27
C GLY A 199 -44.06 -12.34 -3.27
N TRP A 200 -43.96 -11.19 -2.61
CA TRP A 200 -44.98 -10.73 -1.69
C TRP A 200 -46.31 -10.39 -2.36
N LEU A 201 -46.28 -9.79 -3.55
CA LEU A 201 -47.48 -9.46 -4.31
C LEU A 201 -48.15 -10.75 -4.76
N GLN A 202 -47.35 -11.71 -5.22
CA GLN A 202 -47.85 -13.03 -5.60
C GLN A 202 -48.38 -13.81 -4.39
N GLN A 203 -47.70 -13.76 -3.24
CA GLN A 203 -48.15 -14.37 -2.00
C GLN A 203 -49.45 -13.73 -1.51
N ALA A 204 -49.54 -12.39 -1.49
CA ALA A 204 -50.76 -11.68 -1.11
C ALA A 204 -51.93 -12.00 -2.04
N LYS A 205 -51.69 -12.13 -3.36
CA LYS A 205 -52.69 -12.62 -4.31
C LYS A 205 -53.11 -14.05 -4.01
N ASN A 206 -52.15 -14.95 -3.75
CA ASN A 206 -52.41 -16.36 -3.49
C ASN A 206 -53.13 -16.59 -2.15
N THR A 207 -52.89 -15.77 -1.13
CA THR A 207 -53.51 -15.87 0.20
C THR A 207 -54.77 -15.04 0.36
N GLY A 208 -55.22 -14.33 -0.69
CA GLY A 208 -56.40 -13.46 -0.64
C GLY A 208 -56.21 -12.17 0.17
N ASN A 209 -54.98 -11.88 0.63
CA ASN A 209 -54.65 -10.68 1.40
C ASN A 209 -54.29 -9.47 0.53
N TYR A 210 -54.46 -9.57 -0.79
CA TYR A 210 -54.26 -8.46 -1.71
C TYR A 210 -55.53 -7.60 -1.81
N ALA A 211 -55.56 -6.50 -1.06
CA ALA A 211 -56.57 -5.45 -1.21
C ALA A 211 -56.17 -4.54 -2.39
N GLY A 212 -56.39 -5.00 -3.62
CA GLY A 212 -56.21 -4.17 -4.81
C GLY A 212 -57.16 -2.96 -4.76
N LYS A 213 -56.60 -1.76 -4.89
CA LYS A 213 -57.35 -0.62 -5.44
C LYS A 213 -57.10 -0.54 -6.93
#